data_AF-A0A497SEW7-F1
#
_entry.id   AF-A0A497SEW7-F1
#
_cell.length_a   1.000
_cell.length_b   1.000
_cell.length_c   1.000
_cell.angle_alpha   90.00
_cell.angle_beta   90.00
_cell.angle_gamma   90.00
#
_symmetry.space_group_name_H-M   'P 1'
#
loop_
_entity.id
_entity.type
_entity.pdbx_description
1 polymer ?
#
loop_
_entity_poly.entity_id
_entity_poly.type
_entity_poly.pdbx_seq_one_letter_code
_entity_poly.pdbx_strand_id
1 'polypeptide(L)'
;WRREPRFKRKCEQCGAEFQETVEECPICGGKTRPPSQAQARLFDRLIQHPNSDYSFGDLMRSIVYHDVIADDWYVSILPAKFKDKDGNVVIRPAEIRVEDPRYWAPIADEYGRLGIDEYYCPICYTPDEYYTKPGNCPKCGLPLERTAYVQVVNGEITARASENWMIHGSTGRVLPELHGRPKIIAVWDLIHTIKVMDEYNLDAYSEGKLGGILNFPGYSQEQIKALQAEIQADIRRREVQDVRGLLRTKKTIRTLMLGSEQPIQFIRAMPPLEDMQSLDFYMVYIQAVCAVFGVQPLAISFATKSVKSSSVAPYIRLEVQNRTIKEIQRDKEEMFNNFLLPRFGITDWLFKFNPIEQKDELREAQIRQIDADTLVTLRNAGFDAKFNEYGKLVIPTEPTLTPEEMPAKKRPKGKTPQKPKVSDASERVIAGTTVERWPHGTRGAPE
;
A
#
# COMPACT_ATOMS: atom_id res chain seq x y z
N TRP A 1 -11.84 -7.44 -8.67
CA TRP A 1 -12.56 -6.18 -8.92
C TRP A 1 -13.94 -6.49 -9.45
N ARG A 2 -14.87 -5.54 -9.35
CA ARG A 2 -16.26 -5.65 -9.82
C ARG A 2 -16.76 -4.28 -10.31
N ARG A 3 -17.76 -4.30 -11.19
CA ARG A 3 -18.52 -3.09 -11.53
C ARG A 3 -19.69 -2.91 -10.57
N GLU A 4 -19.85 -1.71 -10.05
CA GLU A 4 -21.04 -1.27 -9.32
C GLU A 4 -21.75 -0.18 -10.11
N PRO A 5 -23.09 -0.22 -10.25
CA PRO A 5 -23.81 0.89 -10.84
C PRO A 5 -23.68 2.12 -9.93
N ARG A 6 -23.39 3.29 -10.50
CA ARG A 6 -23.31 4.56 -9.76
C ARG A 6 -24.67 4.94 -9.16
N PHE A 7 -25.74 4.64 -9.89
CA PHE A 7 -27.12 4.87 -9.52
C PHE A 7 -27.99 3.69 -9.99
N LYS A 8 -29.15 3.48 -9.38
CA LYS A 8 -30.14 2.52 -9.92
C LYS A 8 -31.00 3.16 -11.01
N ARG A 9 -31.35 4.44 -10.84
CA ARG A 9 -32.14 5.22 -11.79
C ARG A 9 -31.59 6.64 -11.89
N LYS A 10 -31.62 7.21 -13.09
CA LYS A 10 -31.23 8.61 -13.36
C LYS A 10 -32.33 9.30 -14.14
N CYS A 11 -32.71 10.49 -13.71
CA CYS A 11 -33.68 11.29 -14.46
C CYS A 11 -33.06 11.81 -15.76
N GLU A 12 -33.80 11.70 -16.87
CA GLU A 12 -33.33 12.19 -18.17
C GLU A 12 -33.41 13.71 -18.30
N GLN A 13 -34.31 14.37 -17.54
CA GLN A 13 -34.53 15.81 -17.63
C GLN A 13 -33.61 16.62 -16.69
N CYS A 14 -33.55 16.26 -15.41
CA CYS A 14 -32.75 17.01 -14.43
C CYS A 14 -31.40 16.36 -14.09
N GLY A 15 -31.14 15.14 -14.57
CA GLY A 15 -29.89 14.42 -14.29
C GLY A 15 -29.75 13.89 -12.86
N ALA A 16 -30.77 14.04 -12.01
CA ALA A 16 -30.75 13.56 -10.63
C ALA A 16 -30.57 12.03 -10.56
N GLU A 17 -29.69 11.60 -9.67
CA GLU A 17 -29.29 10.20 -9.48
C GLU A 17 -29.99 9.62 -8.24
N PHE A 18 -30.68 8.50 -8.41
CA PHE A 18 -31.42 7.82 -7.36
C PHE A 18 -30.83 6.43 -7.08
N GLN A 19 -30.64 6.11 -5.81
CA GLN A 19 -30.21 4.77 -5.36
C GLN A 19 -31.39 3.80 -5.20
N GLU A 20 -32.61 4.31 -5.30
CA GLU A 20 -33.85 3.54 -5.25
C GLU A 20 -34.46 3.39 -6.64
N THR A 21 -35.31 2.37 -6.81
CA THR A 21 -36.03 2.13 -8.06
C THR A 21 -37.26 3.04 -8.13
N VAL A 22 -37.02 4.31 -8.45
CA VAL A 22 -38.08 5.28 -8.69
C VAL A 22 -38.35 5.35 -10.19
N GLU A 23 -39.60 5.24 -10.65
CA GLU A 23 -39.93 5.32 -12.09
C GLU A 23 -40.01 6.76 -12.58
N GLU A 24 -40.54 7.66 -11.76
CA GLU A 24 -40.70 9.09 -12.04
C GLU A 24 -39.82 9.93 -11.10
N CYS A 25 -39.21 10.99 -11.62
CA CYS A 25 -38.33 11.82 -10.81
C CYS A 25 -39.13 12.64 -9.78
N PRO A 26 -38.87 12.50 -8.46
CA PRO A 26 -39.58 13.27 -7.44
C PRO A 26 -39.29 14.78 -7.49
N ILE A 27 -38.27 15.21 -8.23
CA ILE A 27 -37.87 16.62 -8.33
C ILE A 27 -38.57 17.32 -9.50
N CYS A 28 -38.71 16.65 -10.65
CA CYS A 28 -39.20 17.27 -11.88
C CYS A 28 -40.30 16.49 -12.61
N GLY A 29 -40.73 15.34 -12.10
CA GLY A 29 -41.71 14.46 -12.74
C GLY A 29 -41.21 13.75 -14.01
N GLY A 30 -39.96 13.98 -14.42
CA GLY A 30 -39.38 13.37 -15.62
C GLY A 30 -39.17 11.86 -15.49
N LYS A 31 -39.20 11.14 -16.61
CA LYS A 31 -38.91 9.70 -16.66
C LYS A 31 -37.48 9.40 -16.21
N THR A 32 -37.31 8.29 -15.51
CA THR A 32 -36.00 7.80 -15.10
C THR A 32 -35.52 6.61 -15.94
N ARG A 33 -34.24 6.61 -16.28
CA ARG A 33 -33.57 5.53 -16.99
C ARG A 33 -32.66 4.71 -16.06
N PRO A 34 -32.52 3.40 -16.29
CA PRO A 34 -31.47 2.61 -15.63
C PRO A 34 -30.08 2.94 -16.21
N PRO A 35 -28.99 2.46 -15.57
CA PRO A 35 -27.64 2.53 -16.10
C PRO A 35 -27.54 1.94 -17.51
N SER A 36 -26.76 2.59 -18.38
CA SER A 36 -26.61 2.12 -19.76
C SER A 36 -25.88 0.78 -19.84
N GLN A 37 -26.53 -0.22 -20.47
CA GLN A 37 -25.92 -1.52 -20.74
C GLN A 37 -24.80 -1.43 -21.79
N ALA A 38 -24.84 -0.43 -22.68
CA ALA A 38 -23.78 -0.20 -23.65
C ALA A 38 -22.48 0.26 -22.96
N GLN A 39 -22.60 1.15 -21.96
CA GLN A 39 -21.47 1.55 -21.12
C GLN A 39 -20.93 0.37 -20.31
N ALA A 40 -21.79 -0.53 -19.82
CA ALA A 40 -21.35 -1.73 -19.12
C ALA A 40 -20.46 -2.63 -20.00
N ARG A 41 -20.86 -2.85 -21.26
CA ARG A 41 -20.06 -3.64 -22.21
C ARG A 41 -18.73 -2.97 -22.54
N LEU A 42 -18.71 -1.64 -22.62
CA LEU A 42 -17.47 -0.88 -22.86
C LEU A 42 -16.52 -1.01 -21.65
N PHE A 43 -17.05 -0.91 -20.44
CA PHE A 43 -16.30 -1.13 -19.20
C PHE A 43 -15.72 -2.54 -19.13
N ASP A 44 -16.54 -3.56 -19.38
CA ASP A 44 -16.11 -4.96 -19.33
C ASP A 44 -15.02 -5.22 -20.39
N ARG A 45 -15.13 -4.62 -21.59
CA ARG A 45 -14.10 -4.67 -22.62
C ARG A 45 -12.79 -4.04 -22.16
N LEU A 46 -12.86 -2.83 -21.58
CA LEU A 46 -11.68 -2.09 -21.12
C LEU A 46 -10.90 -2.86 -20.04
N ILE A 47 -11.60 -3.54 -19.14
CA ILE A 47 -10.98 -4.33 -18.08
C ILE A 47 -10.46 -5.67 -18.58
N GLN A 48 -11.16 -6.32 -19.51
CA GLN A 48 -10.68 -7.59 -20.06
C GLN A 48 -9.46 -7.40 -20.96
N HIS A 49 -9.47 -6.34 -21.76
CA HIS A 49 -8.43 -6.02 -22.73
C HIS A 49 -8.10 -4.52 -22.70
N PRO A 50 -7.29 -4.06 -21.72
CA PRO A 50 -6.87 -2.66 -21.64
C PRO A 50 -5.86 -2.27 -22.73
N ASN A 51 -5.04 -3.22 -23.17
CA ASN A 51 -4.05 -3.09 -24.23
C ASN A 51 -3.96 -4.42 -25.01
N SER A 52 -3.33 -4.41 -26.19
CA SER A 52 -3.01 -5.62 -26.97
C SER A 52 -2.06 -6.57 -26.23
N ASP A 53 -1.13 -6.02 -25.45
CA ASP A 53 0.06 -6.76 -24.99
C ASP A 53 -0.09 -7.34 -23.58
N TYR A 54 -0.87 -6.69 -22.71
CA TYR A 54 -0.88 -6.96 -21.27
C TYR A 54 -2.29 -7.11 -20.71
N SER A 55 -2.41 -7.95 -19.69
CA SER A 55 -3.66 -8.08 -18.94
C SER A 55 -3.88 -6.89 -18.00
N PHE A 56 -5.14 -6.63 -17.63
CA PHE A 56 -5.44 -5.62 -16.62
C PHE A 56 -4.83 -5.94 -15.25
N GLY A 57 -4.64 -7.22 -14.91
CA GLY A 57 -3.93 -7.61 -13.69
C GLY A 57 -2.47 -7.15 -13.69
N ASP A 58 -1.79 -7.27 -14.82
CA ASP A 58 -0.39 -6.83 -14.97
C ASP A 58 -0.29 -5.31 -14.96
N LEU A 59 -1.26 -4.64 -15.58
CA LEU A 59 -1.40 -3.19 -15.55
C LEU A 59 -1.54 -2.69 -14.10
N MET A 60 -2.47 -3.26 -13.34
CA MET A 60 -2.68 -2.89 -11.93
C MET A 60 -1.47 -3.23 -11.06
N ARG A 61 -0.79 -4.35 -11.30
CA ARG A 61 0.45 -4.68 -10.59
C ARG A 61 1.53 -3.63 -10.84
N SER A 62 1.65 -3.16 -12.09
CA SER A 62 2.63 -2.14 -12.48
C SER A 62 2.30 -0.78 -11.86
N ILE A 63 1.02 -0.38 -11.85
CA ILE A 63 0.57 0.83 -11.14
C ILE A 63 0.95 0.76 -9.66
N VAL A 64 0.61 -0.34 -8.98
CA VAL A 64 0.92 -0.50 -7.54
C VAL A 64 2.43 -0.54 -7.31
N TYR A 65 3.20 -1.15 -8.21
CA TYR A 65 4.65 -1.17 -8.12
C TYR A 65 5.26 0.24 -8.17
N HIS A 66 4.85 1.05 -9.15
CA HIS A 66 5.31 2.43 -9.30
C HIS A 66 4.85 3.32 -8.13
N ASP A 67 3.61 3.16 -7.68
CA ASP A 67 3.05 3.85 -6.52
C ASP A 67 3.80 3.52 -5.22
N VAL A 68 4.25 2.29 -5.01
CA VAL A 68 4.99 1.92 -3.78
C VAL A 68 6.43 2.42 -3.82
N ILE A 69 7.06 2.45 -4.99
CA ILE A 69 8.49 2.79 -5.13
C ILE A 69 8.72 4.28 -5.32
N ALA A 70 8.08 4.86 -6.32
CA ALA A 70 8.24 6.27 -6.69
C ALA A 70 7.15 7.16 -6.10
N ASP A 71 6.02 6.57 -5.67
CA ASP A 71 4.79 7.27 -5.25
C ASP A 71 4.12 8.12 -6.33
N ASP A 72 4.70 8.17 -7.51
CA ASP A 72 4.09 8.64 -8.74
C ASP A 72 3.88 7.47 -9.69
N TRP A 73 2.68 7.40 -10.26
CA TRP A 73 2.38 6.49 -11.36
C TRP A 73 1.61 7.23 -12.45
N TYR A 74 1.90 6.85 -13.69
CA TYR A 74 1.33 7.48 -14.88
C TYR A 74 0.64 6.44 -15.74
N VAL A 75 -0.56 6.77 -16.19
CA VAL A 75 -1.35 5.96 -17.10
C VAL A 75 -1.64 6.78 -18.34
N SER A 76 -1.04 6.39 -19.47
CA SER A 76 -1.29 6.99 -20.77
C SER A 76 -2.51 6.36 -21.42
N ILE A 77 -3.35 7.19 -22.02
CA ILE A 77 -4.51 6.80 -22.80
C ILE A 77 -4.16 7.05 -24.25
N LEU A 78 -4.07 5.98 -25.05
CA LEU A 78 -3.72 6.11 -26.45
C LEU A 78 -4.96 6.46 -27.28
N PRO A 79 -4.94 7.60 -28.00
CA PRO A 79 -6.04 7.99 -28.88
C PRO A 79 -6.03 7.17 -30.17
N ALA A 80 -7.21 6.73 -30.62
CA ALA A 80 -7.41 6.19 -31.96
C ALA A 80 -8.37 7.07 -32.77
N LYS A 81 -8.14 7.10 -34.09
CA LYS A 81 -8.99 7.81 -35.05
C LYS A 81 -10.20 6.95 -35.39
N PHE A 82 -11.39 7.46 -35.12
CA PHE A 82 -12.65 6.90 -35.59
C PHE A 82 -13.24 7.83 -36.64
N LYS A 83 -13.74 7.26 -37.74
CA LYS A 83 -14.56 8.01 -38.70
C LYS A 83 -16.00 7.95 -38.24
N ASP A 84 -16.61 9.10 -38.01
CA ASP A 84 -18.05 9.16 -37.74
C ASP A 84 -18.85 8.87 -39.02
N LYS A 85 -20.15 8.63 -38.87
CA LYS A 85 -21.08 8.39 -39.99
C LYS A 85 -21.12 9.55 -40.99
N ASP A 86 -20.80 10.76 -40.53
CA ASP A 86 -20.74 11.99 -41.33
C ASP A 86 -19.35 12.26 -41.96
N GLY A 87 -18.40 11.32 -41.84
CA GLY A 87 -17.07 11.43 -42.42
C GLY A 87 -16.07 12.28 -41.61
N ASN A 88 -16.53 12.90 -40.51
CA ASN A 88 -15.66 13.62 -39.59
C ASN A 88 -14.75 12.66 -38.80
N VAL A 89 -13.49 13.04 -38.64
CA VAL A 89 -12.51 12.26 -37.85
C VAL A 89 -12.65 12.67 -36.38
N VAL A 90 -13.14 11.74 -35.56
CA VAL A 90 -13.28 11.93 -34.11
C VAL A 90 -12.21 11.09 -33.42
N ILE A 91 -11.51 11.71 -32.47
CA ILE A 91 -10.55 11.01 -31.62
C ILE A 91 -11.33 10.34 -30.48
N ARG A 92 -11.09 9.05 -30.22
CA ARG A 92 -11.58 8.38 -29.02
C ARG A 92 -10.47 7.60 -28.34
N PRO A 93 -10.51 7.47 -27.01
CA PRO A 93 -9.55 6.64 -26.29
C PRO A 93 -9.76 5.17 -26.67
N ALA A 94 -8.66 4.48 -27.00
CA ALA A 94 -8.69 3.09 -27.44
C ALA A 94 -8.00 2.15 -26.45
N GLU A 95 -6.80 2.51 -26.02
CA GLU A 95 -5.96 1.66 -25.17
C GLU A 95 -5.42 2.43 -23.97
N ILE A 96 -5.06 1.69 -22.93
CA ILE A 96 -4.45 2.22 -21.71
C ILE A 96 -3.10 1.56 -21.51
N ARG A 97 -2.06 2.36 -21.22
CA ARG A 97 -0.73 1.86 -20.87
C ARG A 97 -0.23 2.50 -19.58
N VAL A 98 0.58 1.74 -18.85
CA VAL A 98 1.27 2.25 -17.67
C VAL A 98 2.64 2.69 -18.11
N GLU A 99 2.96 3.93 -17.81
CA GLU A 99 4.21 4.56 -18.15
C GLU A 99 5.16 4.54 -16.95
N ASP A 100 6.47 4.49 -17.22
CA ASP A 100 7.47 4.47 -16.16
C ASP A 100 7.70 5.89 -15.61
N PRO A 101 7.51 6.11 -14.29
CA PRO A 101 7.67 7.42 -13.66
C PRO A 101 9.11 7.93 -13.69
N ARG A 102 10.11 7.10 -13.99
CA ARG A 102 11.50 7.55 -14.15
C ARG A 102 11.71 8.46 -15.35
N TYR A 103 10.90 8.28 -16.40
CA TYR A 103 11.02 9.05 -17.63
C TYR A 103 9.96 10.14 -17.74
N TRP A 104 8.83 10.00 -17.04
CA TRP A 104 7.72 10.93 -17.13
C TRP A 104 7.66 11.89 -15.93
N ALA A 105 7.48 13.18 -16.21
CA ALA A 105 7.31 14.20 -15.20
C ALA A 105 6.20 15.20 -15.56
N PRO A 106 5.37 15.65 -14.59
CA PRO A 106 4.49 16.80 -14.75
C PRO A 106 5.32 18.06 -14.90
N ILE A 107 4.89 18.96 -15.79
CA ILE A 107 5.41 20.31 -15.85
C ILE A 107 4.36 21.25 -15.26
N ALA A 108 4.82 22.22 -14.48
CA ALA A 108 4.00 23.30 -13.95
C ALA A 108 4.27 24.63 -14.65
N ASP A 109 3.28 25.51 -14.65
CA ASP A 109 3.49 26.93 -14.91
C ASP A 109 4.18 27.63 -13.73
N GLU A 110 4.47 28.93 -13.90
CA GLU A 110 5.08 29.77 -12.86
C GLU A 110 4.24 29.85 -11.57
N TYR A 111 2.95 29.50 -11.62
CA TYR A 111 2.02 29.48 -10.49
C TYR A 111 1.86 28.09 -9.87
N GLY A 112 2.64 27.10 -10.31
CA GLY A 112 2.56 25.73 -9.83
C GLY A 112 1.31 24.97 -10.30
N ARG A 113 0.62 25.45 -11.33
CA ARG A 113 -0.51 24.75 -11.95
C ARG A 113 0.00 23.82 -13.04
N LEU A 114 -0.68 22.69 -13.20
CA LEU A 114 -0.30 21.70 -14.19
C LEU A 114 -0.39 22.27 -15.62
N GLY A 115 0.68 22.05 -16.37
CA GLY A 115 0.81 22.37 -17.79
C GLY A 115 1.36 23.76 -18.09
N ILE A 116 1.94 23.85 -19.28
CA ILE A 116 2.62 25.02 -19.83
C ILE A 116 1.99 25.41 -21.17
N ASP A 117 2.25 26.62 -21.64
CA ASP A 117 1.69 27.14 -22.89
C ASP A 117 2.42 26.60 -24.14
N GLU A 118 2.70 25.30 -24.12
CA GLU A 118 3.22 24.53 -25.23
C GLU A 118 2.20 23.48 -25.63
N TYR A 119 1.89 23.42 -26.91
CA TYR A 119 0.81 22.60 -27.44
C TYR A 119 1.36 21.49 -28.34
N TYR A 120 0.72 20.33 -28.31
CA TYR A 120 1.10 19.20 -29.15
C TYR A 120 -0.14 18.55 -29.79
N CYS A 121 0.07 17.79 -30.86
CA CYS A 121 -0.98 16.99 -31.47
C CYS A 121 -0.92 15.54 -30.93
N PRO A 122 -2.00 15.00 -30.33
CA PRO A 122 -2.01 13.65 -29.79
C PRO A 122 -1.81 12.52 -30.81
N ILE A 123 -2.00 12.79 -32.11
CA ILE A 123 -1.94 11.75 -33.17
C ILE A 123 -0.78 11.96 -34.14
N CYS A 124 -0.53 13.20 -34.56
CA CYS A 124 0.59 13.52 -35.45
C CYS A 124 1.89 13.80 -34.67
N TYR A 125 1.99 13.20 -33.48
CA TYR A 125 3.08 13.39 -32.57
C TYR A 125 4.41 13.03 -33.24
N THR A 126 5.35 13.98 -33.20
CA THR A 126 6.74 13.78 -33.61
C THR A 126 7.60 14.19 -32.41
N PRO A 127 8.64 13.41 -32.05
CA PRO A 127 9.55 13.77 -30.95
C PRO A 127 10.02 15.22 -31.06
N ASP A 128 9.97 15.94 -29.95
CA ASP A 128 10.39 17.35 -29.80
C ASP A 128 9.59 18.41 -30.59
N GLU A 129 8.55 18.03 -31.34
CA GLU A 129 7.70 19.00 -32.04
C GLU A 129 6.61 19.58 -31.11
N TYR A 130 6.61 20.90 -30.94
CA TYR A 130 5.59 21.63 -30.18
C TYR A 130 5.19 22.94 -30.86
N TYR A 131 4.03 23.47 -30.45
CA TYR A 131 3.48 24.72 -30.93
C TYR A 131 3.33 25.69 -29.77
N THR A 132 3.64 26.96 -29.98
CA THR A 132 3.57 28.01 -28.94
C THR A 132 2.21 28.70 -28.87
N LYS A 133 1.31 28.41 -29.80
CA LYS A 133 -0.03 29.00 -29.85
C LYS A 133 -1.09 27.92 -29.89
N PRO A 134 -2.23 28.14 -29.21
CA PRO A 134 -3.39 27.29 -29.38
C PRO A 134 -3.90 27.39 -30.82
N GLY A 135 -4.36 26.27 -31.37
CA GLY A 135 -4.84 26.20 -32.74
C GLY A 135 -5.10 24.77 -33.18
N ASN A 136 -5.32 24.59 -34.48
CA ASN A 136 -5.46 23.27 -35.08
C ASN A 136 -4.11 22.80 -35.63
N CYS A 137 -3.87 21.49 -35.55
CA CYS A 137 -2.67 20.87 -36.09
C CYS A 137 -2.61 21.07 -37.61
N PRO A 138 -1.48 21.53 -38.16
CA PRO A 138 -1.33 21.74 -39.61
C PRO A 138 -1.37 20.43 -40.41
N LYS A 139 -1.04 19.29 -39.81
CA LYS A 139 -1.00 17.98 -40.47
C LYS A 139 -2.36 17.29 -40.55
N CYS A 140 -3.17 17.38 -39.50
CA CYS A 140 -4.43 16.63 -39.40
C CYS A 140 -5.68 17.47 -39.11
N GLY A 141 -5.54 18.78 -38.87
CA GLY A 141 -6.66 19.69 -38.60
C GLY A 141 -7.33 19.53 -37.22
N LEU A 142 -6.84 18.63 -36.37
CA LEU A 142 -7.37 18.41 -35.02
C LEU A 142 -6.87 19.48 -34.04
N PRO A 143 -7.65 19.85 -33.01
CA PRO A 143 -7.23 20.85 -32.03
C PRO A 143 -5.96 20.39 -31.30
N LEU A 144 -5.01 21.30 -31.15
CA LEU A 144 -3.80 21.08 -30.37
C LEU A 144 -4.13 21.12 -28.88
N GLU A 145 -3.49 20.26 -28.11
CA GLU A 145 -3.71 20.17 -26.67
C GLU A 145 -2.52 20.71 -25.88
N ARG A 146 -2.82 21.35 -24.76
CA ARG A 146 -1.82 21.90 -23.84
C ARG A 146 -1.00 20.78 -23.21
N THR A 147 0.31 20.94 -23.20
CA THR A 147 1.26 19.98 -22.63
C THR A 147 1.22 20.07 -21.11
N ALA A 148 0.99 18.94 -20.45
CA ALA A 148 0.96 18.81 -19.00
C ALA A 148 2.08 17.91 -18.46
N TYR A 149 2.48 16.91 -19.25
CA TYR A 149 3.50 15.94 -18.90
C TYR A 149 4.50 15.80 -20.04
N VAL A 150 5.75 15.56 -19.69
CA VAL A 150 6.82 15.28 -20.65
C VAL A 150 7.54 14.00 -20.29
N GLN A 151 7.98 13.30 -21.32
CA GLN A 151 8.90 12.19 -21.21
C GLN A 151 10.31 12.67 -21.56
N VAL A 152 11.24 12.48 -20.65
CA VAL A 152 12.66 12.82 -20.83
C VAL A 152 13.46 11.52 -20.87
N VAL A 153 14.10 11.25 -22.00
CA VAL A 153 15.01 10.11 -22.16
C VAL A 153 16.35 10.64 -22.61
N ASN A 154 17.42 10.31 -21.87
CA ASN A 154 18.78 10.78 -22.15
C ASN A 154 18.95 12.32 -22.23
N GLY A 155 18.07 13.09 -21.58
CA GLY A 155 18.10 14.56 -21.58
C GLY A 155 17.33 15.24 -22.72
N GLU A 156 16.73 14.46 -23.63
CA GLU A 156 15.88 14.97 -24.71
C GLU A 156 14.40 14.66 -24.43
N ILE A 157 13.51 15.56 -24.85
CA ILE A 157 12.06 15.38 -24.69
C ILE A 157 11.54 14.47 -25.81
N THR A 158 11.24 13.22 -25.48
CA THR A 158 10.83 12.19 -26.44
C THR A 158 9.33 12.09 -26.62
N ALA A 159 8.54 12.43 -25.60
CA ALA A 159 7.07 12.39 -25.60
C ALA A 159 6.47 13.57 -24.83
N ARG A 160 5.29 14.03 -25.26
CA ARG A 160 4.46 15.04 -24.58
C ARG A 160 3.06 14.48 -24.40
N ALA A 161 2.45 14.76 -23.26
CA ALA A 161 1.08 14.37 -22.98
C ALA A 161 0.28 15.51 -22.31
N SER A 162 -1.01 15.58 -22.62
CA SER A 162 -1.95 16.53 -22.02
C SER A 162 -2.56 15.94 -20.76
N GLU A 163 -3.25 16.79 -20.01
CA GLU A 163 -4.07 16.37 -18.87
C GLU A 163 -5.16 15.37 -19.28
N ASN A 164 -5.67 15.45 -20.52
CA ASN A 164 -6.72 14.57 -21.01
C ASN A 164 -6.22 13.17 -21.37
N TRP A 165 -4.99 13.06 -21.89
CA TRP A 165 -4.44 11.78 -22.36
C TRP A 165 -3.53 11.10 -21.33
N MET A 166 -3.18 11.77 -20.25
CA MET A 166 -2.39 11.20 -19.15
C MET A 166 -3.17 11.26 -17.84
N ILE A 167 -3.12 10.19 -17.07
CA ILE A 167 -3.60 10.17 -15.68
C ILE A 167 -2.39 10.05 -14.79
N HIS A 168 -2.29 10.96 -13.83
CA HIS A 168 -1.28 10.96 -12.81
C HIS A 168 -1.96 10.75 -11.46
N GLY A 169 -1.52 9.73 -10.75
CA GLY A 169 -1.96 9.51 -9.38
C GLY A 169 -0.77 9.30 -8.46
N SER A 170 -1.04 9.49 -7.16
CA SER A 170 -0.08 9.29 -6.09
C SER A 170 -0.85 9.08 -4.78
N THR A 171 -0.39 8.14 -3.97
CA THR A 171 -0.97 7.83 -2.65
C THR A 171 -0.41 8.76 -1.57
N GLY A 172 0.87 9.12 -1.64
CA GLY A 172 1.57 9.94 -0.65
C GLY A 172 1.65 11.43 -0.96
N ARG A 173 1.00 11.91 -2.02
CA ARG A 173 1.02 13.33 -2.42
C ARG A 173 0.44 14.24 -1.33
N VAL A 174 1.20 15.27 -0.99
CA VAL A 174 0.74 16.36 -0.12
C VAL A 174 0.51 17.60 -0.97
N LEU A 175 -0.71 18.11 -0.98
CA LEU A 175 -1.04 19.33 -1.74
C LEU A 175 -0.27 20.54 -1.16
N PRO A 176 0.28 21.45 -2.01
CA PRO A 176 0.08 21.60 -3.46
C PRO A 176 1.15 20.91 -4.33
N GLU A 177 1.95 19.99 -3.80
CA GLU A 177 3.03 19.36 -4.57
C GLU A 177 2.47 18.55 -5.74
N LEU A 178 3.13 18.67 -6.90
CA LEU A 178 2.75 17.92 -8.11
C LEU A 178 3.20 16.47 -8.01
N HIS A 179 4.33 16.23 -7.36
CA HIS A 179 4.91 14.90 -7.18
C HIS A 179 4.41 14.21 -5.91
N GLY A 180 4.45 12.89 -5.96
CA GLY A 180 4.33 12.04 -4.78
C GLY A 180 5.54 12.17 -3.84
N ARG A 181 5.35 11.73 -2.61
CA ARG A 181 6.41 11.58 -1.60
C ARG A 181 6.67 10.10 -1.35
N PRO A 182 7.68 9.50 -2.01
CA PRO A 182 7.93 8.08 -1.86
C PRO A 182 8.32 7.70 -0.44
N LYS A 183 7.62 6.69 0.08
CA LYS A 183 7.85 6.12 1.42
C LYS A 183 9.28 5.59 1.59
N ILE A 184 9.93 5.22 0.48
CA ILE A 184 11.33 4.77 0.46
C ILE A 184 12.27 5.83 1.04
N ILE A 185 12.01 7.13 0.83
CA ILE A 185 12.85 8.20 1.36
C ILE A 185 12.89 8.14 2.89
N ALA A 186 11.76 7.83 3.54
CA ALA A 186 11.68 7.75 4.99
C ALA A 186 12.48 6.57 5.59
N VAL A 187 12.77 5.54 4.79
CA VAL A 187 13.52 4.33 5.21
C VAL A 187 14.90 4.23 4.57
N TRP A 188 15.33 5.25 3.82
CA TRP A 188 16.57 5.20 3.05
C TRP A 188 17.80 4.90 3.93
N ASP A 189 17.94 5.60 5.05
CA ASP A 189 19.05 5.41 5.99
C ASP A 189 19.00 4.02 6.66
N LEU A 190 17.81 3.49 6.90
CA LEU A 190 17.63 2.14 7.44
C LEU A 190 18.06 1.08 6.44
N ILE A 191 17.65 1.22 5.17
CA ILE A 191 18.06 0.32 4.08
C ILE A 191 19.58 0.38 3.89
N HIS A 192 20.16 1.58 3.90
CA HIS A 192 21.60 1.76 3.81
C HIS A 192 22.34 1.08 4.97
N THR A 193 21.83 1.23 6.19
CA THR A 193 22.39 0.58 7.38
C THR A 193 22.34 -0.94 7.27
N ILE A 194 21.20 -1.52 6.84
CA ILE A 194 21.05 -2.96 6.61
C ILE A 194 22.08 -3.44 5.57
N LYS A 195 22.25 -2.71 4.47
CA LYS A 195 23.22 -3.04 3.42
C LYS A 195 24.66 -3.04 3.96
N VAL A 196 25.05 -1.99 4.69
CA VAL A 196 26.39 -1.89 5.28
C VAL A 196 26.63 -2.98 6.32
N MET A 197 25.62 -3.35 7.09
CA MET A 197 25.70 -4.48 8.02
C MET A 197 25.88 -5.82 7.28
N ASP A 198 25.18 -6.02 6.17
CA ASP A 198 25.33 -7.23 5.34
C ASP A 198 26.73 -7.33 4.75
N GLU A 199 27.25 -6.21 4.23
CA GLU A 199 28.62 -6.10 3.73
C GLU A 199 29.64 -6.37 4.84
N TYR A 200 29.47 -5.74 6.02
CA TYR A 200 30.33 -5.99 7.18
C TYR A 200 30.30 -7.46 7.63
N ASN A 201 29.13 -8.08 7.67
CA ASN A 201 28.99 -9.50 8.00
C ASN A 201 29.69 -10.37 6.96
N LEU A 202 29.49 -10.07 5.68
CA LEU A 202 30.13 -10.78 4.57
C LEU A 202 31.65 -10.69 4.66
N ASP A 203 32.20 -9.50 4.92
CA ASP A 203 33.63 -9.26 5.08
C ASP A 203 34.18 -9.97 6.32
N ALA A 204 33.47 -9.90 7.44
CA ALA A 204 33.84 -10.59 8.67
C ALA A 204 33.90 -12.12 8.49
N TYR A 205 33.02 -12.70 7.68
CA TYR A 205 33.02 -14.13 7.39
C TYR A 205 34.00 -14.56 6.30
N SER A 206 34.27 -13.69 5.31
CA SER A 206 35.10 -14.01 4.15
C SER A 206 36.58 -13.66 4.37
N GLU A 207 36.91 -12.41 4.66
CA GLU A 207 38.29 -11.94 4.83
C GLU A 207 38.87 -12.26 6.20
N GLY A 208 38.00 -12.56 7.17
CA GLY A 208 38.35 -12.78 8.55
C GLY A 208 38.57 -11.47 9.31
N LYS A 209 38.12 -11.44 10.56
CA LYS A 209 38.28 -10.28 11.45
C LYS A 209 39.74 -10.07 11.86
N LEU A 210 40.09 -8.82 12.14
CA LEU A 210 41.30 -8.50 12.91
C LEU A 210 41.11 -9.05 14.33
N GLY A 211 41.79 -10.16 14.65
CA GLY A 211 41.62 -10.83 15.95
C GLY A 211 42.13 -9.97 17.10
N GLY A 212 43.23 -9.26 16.85
CA GLY A 212 43.87 -8.38 17.79
C GLY A 212 45.22 -7.91 17.30
N ILE A 213 45.86 -7.11 18.14
CA ILE A 213 47.25 -6.69 17.98
C ILE A 213 48.08 -7.60 18.89
N LEU A 214 49.03 -8.34 18.30
CA LEU A 214 50.06 -9.08 19.02
C LEU A 214 51.28 -8.20 19.20
N ASN A 215 51.58 -7.87 20.45
CA ASN A 215 52.78 -7.15 20.80
C ASN A 215 53.94 -8.14 21.07
N PHE A 216 55.02 -8.08 20.29
CA PHE A 216 56.20 -8.92 20.49
C PHE A 216 57.32 -8.12 21.17
N PRO A 217 57.72 -8.46 22.41
CA PRO A 217 58.83 -7.80 23.09
C PRO A 217 60.17 -8.16 22.44
N GLY A 218 61.01 -7.16 22.20
CA GLY A 218 62.42 -7.34 21.82
C GLY A 218 62.70 -7.63 20.33
N TYR A 219 61.69 -7.57 19.46
CA TYR A 219 61.88 -7.71 18.01
C TYR A 219 61.90 -6.36 17.30
N SER A 220 62.79 -6.20 16.32
CA SER A 220 62.82 -5.03 15.45
C SER A 220 61.61 -5.01 14.50
N GLN A 221 61.13 -3.82 14.13
CA GLN A 221 59.97 -3.69 13.24
C GLN A 221 60.20 -4.31 11.85
N GLU A 222 61.45 -4.45 11.42
CA GLU A 222 61.82 -5.10 10.15
C GLU A 222 61.65 -6.63 10.19
N GLN A 223 62.03 -7.26 11.30
CA GLN A 223 61.83 -8.70 11.51
C GLN A 223 60.35 -9.06 11.58
N ILE A 224 59.55 -8.20 12.22
CA ILE A 224 58.10 -8.38 12.30
C ILE A 224 57.44 -8.20 10.92
N LYS A 225 57.89 -7.24 10.10
CA LYS A 225 57.41 -7.07 8.72
C LYS A 225 57.72 -8.28 7.85
N ALA A 226 58.91 -8.90 8.01
CA ALA A 226 59.28 -10.10 7.28
C ALA A 226 58.38 -11.29 7.65
N LEU A 227 58.13 -11.50 8.95
CA LEU A 227 57.20 -12.52 9.44
C LEU A 227 55.76 -12.27 8.95
N GLN A 228 55.32 -11.00 8.95
CA GLN A 228 54.01 -10.63 8.42
C GLN A 228 53.89 -10.92 6.91
N ALA A 229 54.95 -10.66 6.14
CA ALA A 229 54.97 -10.93 4.70
C ALA A 229 54.92 -12.43 4.39
N GLU A 230 55.59 -13.27 5.19
CA GLU A 230 55.57 -14.72 5.05
C GLU A 230 54.18 -15.29 5.35
N ILE A 231 53.56 -14.85 6.45
CA ILE A 231 52.18 -15.22 6.81
C ILE A 231 51.20 -14.78 5.71
N GLN A 232 51.36 -13.58 5.17
CA GLN A 232 50.52 -13.06 4.09
C GLN A 232 50.67 -13.88 2.79
N ALA A 233 51.89 -14.34 2.48
CA ALA A 233 52.16 -15.17 1.31
C ALA A 233 51.53 -16.57 1.44
N ASP A 234 51.60 -17.17 2.63
CA ASP A 234 50.95 -18.46 2.91
C ASP A 234 49.42 -18.37 2.91
N ILE A 235 48.87 -17.22 3.28
CA ILE A 235 47.44 -16.93 3.15
C ILE A 235 47.02 -16.88 1.68
N ARG A 236 47.75 -16.15 0.84
CA ARG A 236 47.47 -16.04 -0.61
C ARG A 236 47.54 -17.40 -1.31
N ARG A 237 48.45 -18.28 -0.90
CA ARG A 237 48.56 -19.65 -1.45
C ARG A 237 47.34 -20.53 -1.16
N ARG A 238 46.51 -20.16 -0.18
CA ARG A 238 45.29 -20.90 0.22
C ARG A 238 44.00 -20.24 -0.30
N GLU A 239 44.12 -19.30 -1.23
CA GLU A 239 42.98 -18.68 -1.90
C GLU A 239 42.21 -19.71 -2.73
N VAL A 240 40.89 -19.76 -2.53
CA VAL A 240 39.98 -20.57 -3.33
C VAL A 240 39.15 -19.60 -4.17
N GLN A 241 38.99 -19.91 -5.45
CA GLN A 241 38.19 -19.10 -6.36
C GLN A 241 36.70 -19.38 -6.12
N ASP A 242 35.92 -18.34 -5.86
CA ASP A 242 34.46 -18.42 -5.73
C ASP A 242 33.81 -18.65 -7.10
N VAL A 243 32.54 -19.09 -7.13
CA VAL A 243 31.77 -19.36 -8.36
C VAL A 243 31.62 -18.11 -9.24
N ARG A 244 31.76 -16.92 -8.64
CA ARG A 244 31.77 -15.61 -9.33
C ARG A 244 33.14 -15.19 -9.86
N GLY A 245 34.15 -16.05 -9.79
CA GLY A 245 35.51 -15.79 -10.25
C GLY A 245 36.36 -14.92 -9.32
N LEU A 246 35.80 -14.44 -8.20
CA LEU A 246 36.51 -13.68 -7.17
C LEU A 246 37.39 -14.60 -6.33
N LEU A 247 38.67 -14.24 -6.16
CA LEU A 247 39.59 -14.94 -5.26
C LEU A 247 39.19 -14.62 -3.81
N ARG A 248 38.90 -15.66 -3.02
CA ARG A 248 38.58 -15.51 -1.60
C ARG A 248 39.50 -16.40 -0.76
N THR A 249 40.19 -15.80 0.19
CA THR A 249 40.98 -16.52 1.20
C THR A 249 40.06 -17.24 2.18
N LYS A 250 40.32 -18.53 2.44
CA LYS A 250 39.61 -19.27 3.49
C LYS A 250 39.99 -18.70 4.86
N LYS A 251 38.99 -18.26 5.64
CA LYS A 251 39.04 -17.71 7.02
C LYS A 251 40.43 -17.68 7.66
N THR A 252 41.03 -16.50 7.74
CA THR A 252 42.19 -16.27 8.62
C THR A 252 41.95 -15.06 9.51
N ILE A 253 42.06 -15.26 10.82
CA ILE A 253 42.10 -14.16 11.77
C ILE A 253 43.37 -13.36 11.44
N ARG A 254 43.22 -12.12 10.99
CA ARG A 254 44.37 -11.25 10.74
C ARG A 254 44.84 -10.72 12.09
N THR A 255 46.10 -10.92 12.44
CA THR A 255 46.66 -10.41 13.69
C THR A 255 47.73 -9.39 13.35
N LEU A 256 47.54 -8.15 13.80
CA LEU A 256 48.50 -7.07 13.55
C LEU A 256 49.65 -7.26 14.54
N MET A 257 50.86 -7.42 14.04
CA MET A 257 52.04 -7.63 14.89
C MET A 257 52.77 -6.31 15.09
N LEU A 258 52.96 -5.89 16.33
CA LEU A 258 53.68 -4.67 16.71
C LEU A 258 54.85 -5.03 17.62
N GLY A 259 56.00 -4.39 17.43
CA GLY A 259 57.15 -4.54 18.33
C GLY A 259 57.10 -3.46 19.41
N SER A 260 57.27 -3.82 20.67
CA SER A 260 57.41 -2.84 21.76
C SER A 260 58.34 -3.37 22.86
N GLU A 261 58.64 -2.53 23.85
CA GLU A 261 59.42 -2.92 25.04
C GLU A 261 58.56 -3.56 26.16
N GLN A 262 57.24 -3.58 26.00
CA GLN A 262 56.29 -4.11 27.00
C GLN A 262 56.05 -5.62 26.81
N PRO A 263 55.66 -6.36 27.87
CA PRO A 263 55.40 -7.81 27.76
C PRO A 263 54.32 -8.12 26.71
N ILE A 264 54.33 -9.37 26.19
CA ILE A 264 53.37 -9.82 25.17
C ILE A 264 51.94 -9.53 25.66
N GLN A 265 51.28 -8.61 24.98
CA GLN A 265 49.88 -8.28 25.21
C GLN A 265 49.11 -8.47 23.92
N PHE A 266 48.01 -9.21 24.03
CA PHE A 266 47.03 -9.35 22.96
C PHE A 266 45.95 -8.29 23.18
N ILE A 267 46.01 -7.20 22.43
CA ILE A 267 44.97 -6.16 22.48
C ILE A 267 43.90 -6.56 21.47
N ARG A 268 42.72 -6.93 21.97
CA ARG A 268 41.59 -7.29 21.12
C ARG A 268 41.10 -6.05 20.37
N ALA A 269 41.26 -6.03 19.04
CA ALA A 269 40.92 -4.87 18.22
C ALA A 269 39.42 -4.74 17.96
N MET A 270 38.69 -5.86 17.87
CA MET A 270 37.24 -5.88 17.70
C MET A 270 36.57 -6.91 18.61
N PRO A 271 35.39 -6.59 19.18
CA PRO A 271 34.55 -7.57 19.85
C PRO A 271 34.12 -8.67 18.84
N PRO A 272 33.79 -9.89 19.30
CA PRO A 272 33.26 -10.92 18.43
C PRO A 272 31.89 -10.49 17.91
N LEU A 273 31.55 -10.94 16.70
CA LEU A 273 30.28 -10.60 16.05
C LEU A 273 29.05 -11.00 16.87
N GLU A 274 29.16 -12.04 17.70
CA GLU A 274 28.13 -12.48 18.65
C GLU A 274 27.81 -11.40 19.71
N ASP A 275 28.81 -10.65 20.17
CA ASP A 275 28.63 -9.58 21.17
C ASP A 275 28.05 -8.31 20.55
N MET A 276 28.13 -8.15 19.22
CA MET A 276 27.56 -7.00 18.51
C MET A 276 26.03 -7.08 18.33
N GLN A 277 25.38 -8.19 18.72
CA GLN A 277 23.93 -8.41 18.60
C GLN A 277 23.36 -8.03 17.21
N SER A 278 24.11 -8.26 16.13
CA SER A 278 23.74 -7.79 14.79
C SER A 278 22.34 -8.25 14.37
N LEU A 279 21.94 -9.47 14.74
CA LEU A 279 20.61 -10.03 14.50
C LEU A 279 19.47 -9.23 15.12
N ASP A 280 19.66 -8.70 16.34
CA ASP A 280 18.61 -7.92 17.01
C ASP A 280 18.40 -6.58 16.30
N PHE A 281 19.49 -5.95 15.84
CA PHE A 281 19.42 -4.73 15.02
C PHE A 281 18.74 -4.98 13.67
N TYR A 282 19.04 -6.08 12.97
CA TYR A 282 18.30 -6.46 11.75
C TYR A 282 16.81 -6.56 11.99
N MET A 283 16.40 -7.18 13.11
CA MET A 283 14.98 -7.31 13.44
C MET A 283 14.32 -5.96 13.66
N VAL A 284 14.97 -5.03 14.37
CA VAL A 284 14.44 -3.68 14.60
C VAL A 284 14.33 -2.91 13.28
N TYR A 285 15.34 -2.95 12.42
CA TYR A 285 15.32 -2.23 11.15
C TYR A 285 14.28 -2.80 10.18
N ILE A 286 14.16 -4.12 10.06
CA ILE A 286 13.14 -4.76 9.22
C ILE A 286 11.74 -4.46 9.74
N GLN A 287 11.53 -4.43 11.07
CA GLN A 287 10.25 -4.01 11.66
C GLN A 287 9.91 -2.56 11.33
N ALA A 288 10.88 -1.65 11.40
CA ALA A 288 10.69 -0.24 11.05
C ALA A 288 10.33 -0.08 9.56
N VAL A 289 11.03 -0.78 8.66
CA VAL A 289 10.70 -0.80 7.22
C VAL A 289 9.28 -1.32 7.01
N CYS A 290 8.94 -2.46 7.62
CA CYS A 290 7.59 -3.04 7.56
C CYS A 290 6.51 -2.06 8.02
N ALA A 291 6.75 -1.35 9.12
CA ALA A 291 5.81 -0.38 9.67
C ALA A 291 5.52 0.78 8.70
N VAL A 292 6.53 1.29 8.00
CA VAL A 292 6.37 2.37 7.00
C VAL A 292 5.52 1.93 5.81
N PHE A 293 5.71 0.69 5.34
CA PHE A 293 4.88 0.13 4.27
C PHE A 293 3.52 -0.41 4.74
N GLY A 294 3.22 -0.34 6.04
CA GLY A 294 1.98 -0.86 6.61
C GLY A 294 1.84 -2.38 6.47
N VAL A 295 2.97 -3.09 6.34
CA VAL A 295 3.06 -4.55 6.26
C VAL A 295 3.50 -5.08 7.61
N GLN A 296 3.03 -6.26 7.98
CA GLN A 296 3.45 -6.89 9.22
C GLN A 296 4.66 -7.79 9.00
N PRO A 297 5.64 -7.77 9.91
CA PRO A 297 6.83 -8.62 9.83
C PRO A 297 6.51 -10.13 9.70
N LEU A 298 5.40 -10.60 10.29
CA LEU A 298 5.01 -12.00 10.18
C LEU A 298 4.64 -12.40 8.74
N ALA A 299 4.09 -11.49 7.95
CA ALA A 299 3.73 -11.76 6.56
C ALA A 299 4.97 -12.03 5.68
N ILE A 300 6.11 -11.44 6.04
CA ILE A 300 7.41 -11.70 5.39
C ILE A 300 8.20 -12.83 6.07
N SER A 301 7.53 -13.65 6.91
CA SER A 301 8.14 -14.74 7.68
C SER A 301 9.23 -14.32 8.68
N PHE A 302 9.29 -13.04 9.05
CA PHE A 302 10.13 -12.57 10.14
C PHE A 302 9.43 -12.80 11.48
N ALA A 303 9.75 -13.93 12.11
CA ALA A 303 9.26 -14.27 13.44
C ALA A 303 10.05 -13.51 14.51
N THR A 304 9.41 -12.56 15.17
CA THR A 304 10.01 -11.85 16.29
C THR A 304 10.04 -12.74 17.53
N LYS A 305 11.22 -12.98 18.11
CA LYS A 305 11.43 -13.88 19.27
C LYS A 305 10.69 -13.48 20.57
N SER A 306 10.00 -12.34 20.63
CA SER A 306 9.47 -11.81 21.90
C SER A 306 8.06 -11.22 21.84
N VAL A 307 7.10 -11.95 21.27
CA VAL A 307 5.70 -11.76 21.69
C VAL A 307 5.09 -13.13 21.90
N LYS A 308 5.12 -13.60 23.15
CA LYS A 308 4.30 -14.74 23.60
C LYS A 308 2.88 -14.48 23.12
N SER A 309 2.38 -15.41 22.32
CA SER A 309 1.06 -15.45 21.71
C SER A 309 -0.04 -14.98 22.66
N SER A 310 -0.51 -13.75 22.51
CA SER A 310 -1.88 -13.41 22.91
C SER A 310 -2.80 -13.92 21.79
N SER A 311 -3.79 -14.70 22.16
CA SER A 311 -4.84 -15.26 21.30
C SER A 311 -5.69 -14.21 20.56
N VAL A 312 -5.44 -12.92 20.80
CA VAL A 312 -6.08 -11.75 20.16
C VAL A 312 -5.26 -11.26 18.95
N ALA A 313 -4.03 -11.73 18.79
CA ALA A 313 -3.08 -11.11 17.88
C ALA A 313 -3.33 -11.31 16.37
N PRO A 314 -3.89 -12.43 15.84
CA PRO A 314 -4.07 -12.60 14.39
C PRO A 314 -5.06 -11.61 13.76
N TYR A 315 -6.11 -11.24 14.49
CA TYR A 315 -7.18 -10.38 13.98
C TYR A 315 -6.74 -8.91 13.85
N ILE A 316 -6.19 -8.35 14.94
CA ILE A 316 -5.57 -7.00 14.92
C ILE A 316 -4.46 -6.95 13.86
N ARG A 317 -3.80 -8.10 13.65
CA ARG A 317 -2.75 -8.23 12.65
C ARG A 317 -3.28 -8.06 11.21
N LEU A 318 -4.29 -8.85 10.83
CA LEU A 318 -4.94 -8.71 9.52
C LEU A 318 -5.54 -7.32 9.30
N GLU A 319 -6.07 -6.68 10.34
CA GLU A 319 -6.71 -5.37 10.26
C GLU A 319 -5.78 -4.24 9.79
N VAL A 320 -4.53 -4.20 10.29
CA VAL A 320 -3.55 -3.16 9.89
C VAL A 320 -3.16 -3.29 8.42
N GLN A 321 -2.88 -4.51 7.96
CA GLN A 321 -2.57 -4.76 6.55
C GLN A 321 -3.77 -4.43 5.66
N ASN A 322 -4.97 -4.84 6.08
CA ASN A 322 -6.19 -4.54 5.38
C ASN A 322 -6.46 -3.03 5.29
N ARG A 323 -6.10 -2.24 6.30
CA ARG A 323 -6.21 -0.78 6.25
C ARG A 323 -5.34 -0.19 5.14
N THR A 324 -4.05 -0.53 5.11
CA THR A 324 -3.12 -0.04 4.08
C THR A 324 -3.55 -0.46 2.68
N ILE A 325 -4.00 -1.72 2.52
CA ILE A 325 -4.47 -2.21 1.20
C ILE A 325 -5.77 -1.49 0.81
N LYS A 326 -6.70 -1.28 1.74
CA LYS A 326 -7.95 -0.53 1.48
C LYS A 326 -7.69 0.92 1.07
N GLU A 327 -6.70 1.56 1.67
CA GLU A 327 -6.27 2.92 1.30
C GLU A 327 -5.75 2.97 -0.14
N ILE A 328 -4.79 2.11 -0.48
CA ILE A 328 -4.27 2.01 -1.87
C ILE A 328 -5.40 1.67 -2.85
N GLN A 329 -6.28 0.72 -2.51
CA GLN A 329 -7.43 0.36 -3.35
C GLN A 329 -8.35 1.55 -3.57
N ARG A 330 -8.67 2.30 -2.51
CA ARG A 330 -9.55 3.47 -2.58
C ARG A 330 -8.97 4.56 -3.47
N ASP A 331 -7.68 4.85 -3.34
CA ASP A 331 -7.04 5.89 -4.16
C ASP A 331 -7.09 5.53 -5.64
N LYS A 332 -6.84 4.26 -5.98
CA LYS A 332 -6.95 3.80 -7.37
C LYS A 332 -8.40 3.75 -7.85
N GLU A 333 -9.35 3.39 -7.00
CA GLU A 333 -10.79 3.48 -7.32
C GLU A 333 -11.21 4.92 -7.63
N GLU A 334 -10.84 5.88 -6.79
CA GLU A 334 -11.16 7.29 -6.97
C GLU A 334 -10.53 7.83 -8.26
N MET A 335 -9.26 7.49 -8.54
CA MET A 335 -8.60 7.92 -9.77
C MET A 335 -9.24 7.32 -11.03
N PHE A 336 -9.58 6.03 -11.00
CA PHE A 336 -10.21 5.37 -12.14
C PHE A 336 -11.63 5.89 -12.36
N ASN A 337 -12.41 6.08 -11.30
CA ASN A 337 -13.82 6.51 -11.40
C ASN A 337 -13.97 7.99 -11.78
N ASN A 338 -13.10 8.86 -11.28
CA ASN A 338 -13.21 10.30 -11.51
C ASN A 338 -12.46 10.76 -12.76
N PHE A 339 -11.34 10.13 -13.11
CA PHE A 339 -10.51 10.57 -14.23
C PHE A 339 -10.50 9.60 -15.41
N LEU A 340 -10.34 8.30 -15.20
CA LEU A 340 -10.22 7.34 -16.31
C LEU A 340 -11.57 7.07 -17.00
N LEU A 341 -12.55 6.53 -16.27
CA LEU A 341 -13.82 6.07 -16.84
C LEU A 341 -14.60 7.19 -17.57
N PRO A 342 -14.67 8.44 -17.05
CA PRO A 342 -15.34 9.52 -17.75
C PRO A 342 -14.72 9.85 -19.11
N ARG A 343 -13.39 9.70 -19.27
CA ARG A 343 -12.69 9.91 -20.55
C ARG A 343 -13.11 8.88 -21.61
N PHE A 344 -13.42 7.65 -21.18
CA PHE A 344 -14.01 6.62 -22.06
C PHE A 344 -15.52 6.79 -22.28
N GLY A 345 -16.15 7.83 -21.72
CA GLY A 345 -17.60 8.05 -21.79
C GLY A 345 -18.41 7.11 -20.89
N ILE A 346 -17.76 6.49 -19.89
CA ILE A 346 -18.40 5.63 -18.90
C ILE A 346 -18.72 6.50 -17.68
N THR A 347 -20.01 6.82 -17.51
CA THR A 347 -20.49 7.69 -16.42
C THR A 347 -21.38 6.97 -15.42
N ASP A 348 -22.07 5.92 -15.87
CA ASP A 348 -23.12 5.26 -15.09
C ASP A 348 -22.56 4.12 -14.20
N TRP A 349 -21.30 3.74 -14.40
CA TRP A 349 -20.66 2.59 -13.74
C TRP A 349 -19.40 3.01 -12.99
N LEU A 350 -19.20 2.40 -11.82
CA LEU A 350 -18.04 2.58 -10.96
C LEU A 350 -17.22 1.28 -10.92
N PHE A 351 -15.91 1.45 -11.00
CA PHE A 351 -14.93 0.44 -10.68
C PHE A 351 -14.75 0.33 -9.16
N LYS A 352 -14.80 -0.90 -8.64
CA LYS A 352 -14.56 -1.19 -7.23
C LYS A 352 -13.76 -2.48 -7.05
N PHE A 353 -12.84 -2.49 -6.11
CA PHE A 353 -12.15 -3.70 -5.71
C PHE A 353 -13.08 -4.63 -4.93
N ASN A 354 -12.72 -5.91 -4.93
CA ASN A 354 -13.43 -6.87 -4.10
C ASN A 354 -12.98 -6.66 -2.66
N PRO A 355 -13.89 -6.77 -1.67
CA PRO A 355 -13.50 -6.70 -0.28
C PRO A 355 -12.47 -7.78 0.03
N ILE A 356 -11.42 -7.40 0.76
CA ILE A 356 -10.28 -8.26 1.12
C ILE A 356 -10.69 -9.22 2.24
N GLU A 357 -11.59 -8.79 3.12
CA GLU A 357 -12.14 -9.64 4.16
C GLU A 357 -12.96 -10.76 3.51
N GLN A 358 -12.52 -11.99 3.74
CA GLN A 358 -13.39 -13.15 3.58
C GLN A 358 -14.57 -12.88 4.51
N LYS A 359 -15.73 -12.58 3.92
CA LYS A 359 -16.96 -12.41 4.68
C LYS A 359 -17.16 -13.70 5.47
N ASP A 360 -16.90 -13.65 6.77
CA ASP A 360 -17.17 -14.75 7.67
C ASP A 360 -18.70 -14.91 7.65
N GLU A 361 -19.21 -15.87 6.90
CA GLU A 361 -20.65 -16.15 6.83
C GLU A 361 -21.22 -16.35 8.24
N LEU A 362 -20.40 -16.89 9.15
CA LEU A 362 -20.66 -17.02 10.58
C LEU A 362 -20.87 -15.68 11.27
N ARG A 363 -20.06 -14.66 10.95
CA ARG A 363 -20.17 -13.33 11.56
C ARG A 363 -21.37 -12.57 11.00
N GLU A 364 -21.67 -12.69 9.71
CA GLU A 364 -22.92 -12.14 9.15
C GLU A 364 -24.15 -12.84 9.76
N ALA A 365 -24.11 -14.16 9.94
CA ALA A 365 -25.17 -14.90 10.60
C ALA A 365 -25.34 -14.48 12.07
N GLN A 366 -24.24 -14.23 12.79
CA GLN A 366 -24.26 -13.70 14.16
C GLN A 366 -24.82 -12.28 14.22
N ILE A 367 -24.43 -11.40 13.30
CA ILE A 367 -24.97 -10.03 13.21
C ILE A 367 -26.48 -10.09 12.95
N ARG A 368 -26.94 -10.92 11.99
CA ARG A 368 -28.37 -11.11 11.73
C ARG A 368 -29.12 -11.69 12.92
N GLN A 369 -28.50 -12.59 13.68
CA GLN A 369 -29.09 -13.13 14.90
C GLN A 369 -29.24 -12.04 15.97
N ILE A 370 -28.20 -11.22 16.19
CA ILE A 370 -28.24 -10.09 17.11
C ILE A 370 -29.30 -9.07 16.68
N ASP A 371 -29.41 -8.78 15.39
CA ASP A 371 -30.42 -7.86 14.84
C ASP A 371 -31.84 -8.40 15.04
N ALA A 372 -32.06 -9.71 14.85
CA ALA A 372 -33.34 -10.36 15.11
C ALA A 372 -33.69 -10.36 16.62
N ASP A 373 -32.72 -10.65 17.49
CA ASP A 373 -32.90 -10.60 18.95
C ASP A 373 -33.18 -9.16 19.42
N THR A 374 -32.52 -8.17 18.81
CA THR A 374 -32.75 -6.75 19.07
C THR A 374 -34.15 -6.33 18.62
N LEU A 375 -34.62 -6.79 17.46
CA LEU A 375 -36.00 -6.55 16.99
C LEU A 375 -37.05 -7.13 17.95
N VAL A 376 -36.86 -8.36 18.42
CA VAL A 376 -37.76 -8.99 19.40
C VAL A 376 -37.77 -8.18 20.70
N THR A 377 -36.60 -7.73 21.15
CA THR A 377 -36.46 -6.91 22.37
C THR A 377 -37.18 -5.57 22.23
N LEU A 378 -37.05 -4.90 21.08
CA LEU A 378 -37.70 -3.61 20.81
C LEU A 378 -39.22 -3.74 20.66
N ARG A 379 -39.70 -4.80 20.02
CA ARG A 379 -41.14 -5.10 19.95
C ARG A 379 -41.74 -5.42 21.31
N ASN A 380 -41.02 -6.17 22.16
CA ASN A 380 -41.42 -6.42 23.54
C ASN A 380 -41.43 -5.13 24.40
N ALA A 381 -40.62 -4.14 24.04
CA ALA A 381 -40.58 -2.82 24.67
C ALA A 381 -41.63 -1.84 24.13
N GLY A 382 -42.41 -2.22 23.10
CA GLY A 382 -43.50 -1.39 22.54
C GLY A 382 -43.12 -0.55 21.31
N PHE A 383 -41.96 -0.78 20.70
CA PHE A 383 -41.56 -0.12 19.44
C PHE A 383 -41.89 -1.00 18.23
N ASP A 384 -42.56 -0.45 17.20
CA ASP A 384 -42.74 -1.14 15.90
C ASP A 384 -41.45 -1.07 15.07
N ALA A 385 -40.41 -1.75 15.55
CA ALA A 385 -39.16 -1.91 14.81
C ALA A 385 -39.39 -2.83 13.61
N LYS A 386 -39.02 -2.34 12.41
CA LYS A 386 -39.11 -3.08 11.14
C LYS A 386 -37.75 -3.08 10.45
N PHE A 387 -37.46 -4.14 9.72
CA PHE A 387 -36.36 -4.14 8.78
C PHE A 387 -36.78 -3.35 7.54
N ASN A 388 -35.92 -2.44 7.07
CA ASN A 388 -36.08 -1.84 5.75
C ASN A 388 -35.67 -2.83 4.64
N GLU A 389 -35.88 -2.44 3.38
CA GLU A 389 -35.51 -3.24 2.19
C GLU A 389 -34.00 -3.58 2.11
N TYR A 390 -33.18 -2.93 2.92
CA TYR A 390 -31.73 -3.11 3.01
C TYR A 390 -31.30 -3.98 4.19
N GLY A 391 -32.24 -4.58 4.92
CA GLY A 391 -31.95 -5.44 6.07
C GLY A 391 -31.43 -4.70 7.30
N LYS A 392 -31.58 -3.36 7.36
CA LYS A 392 -31.27 -2.55 8.54
C LYS A 392 -32.52 -2.28 9.36
N LEU A 393 -32.36 -2.33 10.68
CA LEU A 393 -33.43 -2.12 11.64
C LEU A 393 -33.78 -0.63 11.76
N VAL A 394 -35.01 -0.25 11.42
CA VAL A 394 -35.55 1.10 11.58
C VAL A 394 -36.35 1.13 12.88
N ILE A 395 -35.98 2.03 13.80
CA ILE A 395 -36.60 2.18 15.11
C ILE A 395 -37.38 3.51 15.11
N PRO A 396 -38.71 3.50 15.28
CA PRO A 396 -39.48 4.72 15.51
C PRO A 396 -39.04 5.44 16.79
N THR A 397 -39.03 6.78 16.78
CA THR A 397 -38.56 7.60 17.92
C THR A 397 -39.51 7.53 19.13
N GLU A 398 -40.77 7.17 18.90
CA GLU A 398 -41.80 7.01 19.93
C GLU A 398 -42.40 5.60 19.90
N PRO A 399 -42.82 5.05 21.05
CA PRO A 399 -43.49 3.76 21.12
C PRO A 399 -44.86 3.85 20.44
N THR A 400 -44.99 3.20 19.29
CA THR A 400 -46.18 3.24 18.43
C THR A 400 -47.14 2.07 18.62
N LEU A 401 -46.74 1.00 19.33
CA LEU A 401 -47.59 -0.18 19.50
C LEU A 401 -48.63 0.04 20.61
N THR A 402 -49.88 -0.26 20.32
CA THR A 402 -50.96 -0.24 21.32
C THR A 402 -50.83 -1.45 22.27
N PRO A 403 -51.35 -1.39 23.52
CA PRO A 403 -51.25 -2.49 24.49
C PRO A 403 -51.81 -3.85 24.00
N GLU A 404 -52.71 -3.84 23.02
CA GLU A 404 -53.31 -5.03 22.41
C GLU A 404 -52.41 -5.69 21.34
N GLU A 405 -51.51 -4.91 20.73
CA GLU A 405 -50.55 -5.38 19.71
C GLU A 405 -49.21 -5.81 20.31
N MET A 406 -49.03 -5.61 21.62
CA MET A 406 -47.86 -6.08 22.33
C MET A 406 -47.85 -7.62 22.38
N PRO A 407 -46.79 -8.29 21.89
CA PRO A 407 -46.66 -9.72 22.06
C PRO A 407 -46.62 -10.06 23.55
N ALA A 408 -47.41 -11.06 23.97
CA ALA A 408 -47.42 -11.53 25.35
C ALA A 408 -45.98 -11.81 25.83
N LYS A 409 -45.57 -11.20 26.96
CA LYS A 409 -44.20 -11.28 27.52
C LYS A 409 -43.72 -12.74 27.66
N LYS A 410 -43.16 -13.31 26.61
CA LYS A 410 -42.36 -14.53 26.68
C LYS A 410 -40.94 -14.11 26.96
N ARG A 411 -40.52 -14.21 28.23
CA ARG A 411 -39.10 -14.13 28.58
C ARG A 411 -38.36 -15.14 27.70
N PRO A 412 -37.39 -14.74 26.86
CA PRO A 412 -36.54 -15.71 26.21
C PRO A 412 -35.84 -16.51 27.31
N LYS A 413 -35.97 -17.83 27.30
CA LYS A 413 -35.06 -18.70 28.05
C LYS A 413 -33.69 -18.49 27.44
N GLY A 414 -32.91 -17.58 28.01
CA GLY A 414 -31.52 -17.39 27.63
C GLY A 414 -30.82 -18.75 27.72
N LYS A 415 -30.51 -19.35 26.57
CA LYS A 415 -29.34 -20.22 26.52
C LYS A 415 -28.18 -19.27 26.70
N THR A 416 -27.58 -19.31 27.89
CA THR A 416 -26.28 -18.70 28.14
C THR A 416 -25.38 -19.05 26.97
N PRO A 417 -24.72 -18.08 26.31
CA PRO A 417 -23.70 -18.41 25.34
C PRO A 417 -22.73 -19.37 26.03
N GLN A 418 -22.46 -20.52 25.40
CA GLN A 418 -21.46 -21.44 25.90
C GLN A 418 -20.18 -20.62 26.10
N LYS A 419 -19.78 -20.41 27.35
CA LYS A 419 -18.45 -19.92 27.65
C LYS A 419 -17.48 -20.83 26.89
N PRO A 420 -16.49 -20.29 26.15
CA PRO A 420 -15.45 -21.14 25.60
C PRO A 420 -14.90 -21.98 26.77
N LYS A 421 -14.83 -23.30 26.59
CA LYS A 421 -14.27 -24.21 27.60
C LYS A 421 -12.84 -23.75 27.88
N VAL A 422 -12.67 -22.98 28.95
CA VAL A 422 -11.37 -22.78 29.56
C VAL A 422 -11.07 -24.12 30.22
N SER A 423 -10.05 -24.82 29.74
CA SER A 423 -9.61 -26.09 30.31
C SER A 423 -9.46 -25.96 31.83
N ASP A 424 -9.86 -27.00 32.58
CA ASP A 424 -9.86 -27.11 34.06
C ASP A 424 -8.51 -26.80 34.77
N ALA A 425 -7.46 -26.44 34.04
CA ALA A 425 -6.17 -26.01 34.57
C ALA A 425 -6.16 -24.58 35.14
N SER A 426 -7.09 -23.70 34.76
CA SER A 426 -7.09 -22.29 35.19
C SER A 426 -7.90 -21.98 36.46
N GLU A 427 -8.80 -22.87 36.89
CA GLU A 427 -9.57 -22.65 38.13
C GLU A 427 -8.75 -22.95 39.39
N ARG A 428 -7.69 -23.76 39.30
CA ARG A 428 -6.78 -24.01 40.45
C ARG A 428 -5.84 -22.85 40.78
N VAL A 429 -5.69 -21.85 39.90
CA VAL A 429 -4.78 -20.71 40.14
C VAL A 429 -5.48 -19.53 40.83
N ILE A 430 -6.81 -19.41 40.71
CA ILE A 430 -7.55 -18.22 41.16
C ILE A 430 -8.00 -18.31 42.63
N ALA A 431 -7.98 -19.49 43.24
CA ALA A 431 -8.31 -19.66 44.67
C ALA A 431 -7.19 -19.23 45.65
N GLY A 432 -6.04 -18.75 45.15
CA GLY A 432 -4.84 -18.53 45.96
C GLY A 432 -4.46 -17.09 46.32
N THR A 433 -5.13 -16.06 45.81
CA THR A 433 -4.71 -14.67 46.06
C THR A 433 -5.88 -13.71 46.24
N THR A 434 -6.56 -13.78 47.37
CA THR A 434 -7.31 -12.65 47.92
C THR A 434 -6.33 -11.72 48.63
N VAL A 435 -5.97 -10.61 47.99
CA VAL A 435 -5.38 -9.47 48.70
C VAL A 435 -6.38 -8.33 48.62
N GLU A 436 -7.04 -8.06 49.74
CA GLU A 436 -7.91 -6.91 49.94
C GLU A 436 -7.13 -5.61 49.69
N ARG A 437 -7.58 -4.77 48.76
CA ARG A 437 -7.09 -3.39 48.60
C ARG A 437 -7.94 -2.48 49.48
N TRP A 438 -7.32 -1.89 50.50
CA TRP A 438 -7.89 -0.80 51.28
C TRP A 438 -7.98 0.49 50.44
N PRO A 439 -9.04 1.30 50.62
CA PRO A 439 -9.21 2.56 49.90
C PRO A 439 -8.28 3.65 50.46
N HIS A 440 -7.60 4.37 49.56
CA HIS A 440 -6.65 5.43 49.89
C HIS A 440 -7.29 6.58 50.68
N GLY A 441 -6.78 6.82 51.89
CA GLY A 441 -7.09 7.97 52.72
C GLY A 441 -6.33 9.24 52.31
N THR A 442 -6.96 10.38 52.58
CA THR A 442 -6.53 11.75 52.33
C THR A 442 -5.24 12.14 53.05
N ARG A 443 -4.41 12.94 52.39
CA ARG A 443 -3.18 13.58 52.89
C ARG A 443 -3.43 14.37 54.20
N GLY A 444 -2.58 14.13 55.20
CA GLY A 444 -2.39 14.94 56.41
C GLY A 444 -0.88 15.01 56.73
N ALA A 445 -0.45 16.16 57.24
CA ALA A 445 0.91 16.72 57.24
C ALA A 445 1.91 16.06 58.23
N PRO A 446 3.22 16.41 58.15
CA PRO A 446 4.31 15.68 58.79
C PRO A 446 4.65 16.22 60.19
N GLU A 447 5.16 15.33 61.05
CA GLU A 447 6.03 15.66 62.18
C GLU A 447 7.33 14.84 62.07
#